data_AF-A0A366ZQ68-F1
#
_entry.id   AF-A0A366ZQ68-F1
#
_cell.length_a   1.000
_cell.length_b   1.000
_cell.length_c   1.000
_cell.angle_alpha   90.00
_cell.angle_beta   90.00
_cell.angle_gamma   90.00
#
_symmetry.space_group_name_H-M   'P 1'
#
loop_
_entity.id
_entity.type
_entity.pdbx_description
1 polymer ?
#
loop_
_entity_poly.entity_id
_entity_poly.type
_entity_poly.pdbx_seq_one_letter_code
_entity_poly.pdbx_strand_id
1 'polypeptide(L)'
;MESMSRSPAPSARAQRLVTVLERDGATCIWCGRAFAGLVAPTTEHVVPRVKGGPSRLENEVAACRRCNAERGHRGPVEWLEECLRRNWRPDEARLGRSLAALAEVIAREGGQRRARPYLDAQLRRLRRRVRGGRSRPRVGS
;
A
#
# COMPACT_ATOMS: atom_id res chain seq x y z
N MET A 1 -43.89 7.48 17.12
CA MET A 1 -43.41 7.87 15.77
C MET A 1 -41.91 8.08 15.89
N GLU A 2 -41.13 7.01 15.95
CA GLU A 2 -39.67 7.13 16.07
C GLU A 2 -39.03 5.98 15.30
N SER A 3 -38.91 6.19 13.99
CA SER A 3 -38.18 5.30 13.10
C SER A 3 -36.69 5.51 13.36
N MET A 4 -36.13 4.74 14.29
CA MET A 4 -34.68 4.65 14.46
C MET A 4 -34.08 3.98 13.22
N SER A 5 -33.66 4.79 12.26
CA SER A 5 -32.88 4.38 11.10
C SER A 5 -31.54 3.80 11.56
N ARG A 6 -31.48 2.49 11.79
CA ARG A 6 -30.21 1.76 11.95
C ARG A 6 -29.42 1.94 10.66
N SER A 7 -28.37 2.77 10.70
CA SER A 7 -27.42 2.85 9.58
C SER A 7 -26.87 1.44 9.29
N PRO A 8 -26.74 1.05 8.01
CA PRO A 8 -26.26 -0.28 7.68
C PRO A 8 -24.85 -0.49 8.23
N ALA A 9 -24.60 -1.69 8.75
CA ALA A 9 -23.28 -2.06 9.26
C ALA A 9 -22.22 -1.81 8.17
N PRO A 10 -21.03 -1.28 8.54
CA PRO A 10 -19.99 -0.98 7.56
C PRO A 10 -19.61 -2.23 6.79
N SER A 11 -19.41 -2.11 5.47
CA SER A 11 -18.96 -3.24 4.65
C SER A 11 -17.64 -3.84 5.17
N ALA A 12 -17.39 -5.12 4.92
CA ALA A 12 -16.14 -5.78 5.32
C ALA A 12 -14.89 -5.04 4.80
N ARG A 13 -15.00 -4.37 3.64
CA ARG A 13 -13.93 -3.51 3.09
C ARG A 13 -13.75 -2.23 3.88
N ALA A 14 -14.84 -1.60 4.33
CA ALA A 14 -14.78 -0.41 5.18
C ALA A 14 -14.17 -0.74 6.55
N GLN A 15 -14.54 -1.88 7.13
CA GLN A 15 -13.95 -2.37 8.39
C GLN A 15 -12.44 -2.61 8.24
N ARG A 16 -12.00 -3.28 7.17
CA ARG A 16 -10.55 -3.45 6.93
C ARG A 16 -9.82 -2.13 6.71
N LEU A 17 -10.45 -1.13 6.07
CA LEU A 17 -9.83 0.19 5.92
C LEU A 17 -9.58 0.85 7.29
N VAL A 18 -10.51 0.73 8.24
CA VAL A 18 -10.31 1.20 9.62
C VAL A 18 -9.10 0.51 10.23
N THR A 19 -9.03 -0.83 10.17
CA THR A 19 -7.86 -1.58 10.68
C THR A 19 -6.55 -1.18 10.02
N VAL A 20 -6.56 -0.91 8.71
CA VAL A 20 -5.36 -0.42 8.00
C VAL A 20 -4.95 0.97 8.48
N LEU A 21 -5.92 1.87 8.72
CA LEU A 21 -5.65 3.21 9.25
C LEU A 21 -5.11 3.17 10.68
N GLU A 22 -5.60 2.27 11.52
CA GLU A 22 -5.09 2.05 12.88
C GLU A 22 -3.67 1.47 12.86
N ARG A 23 -3.41 0.49 11.98
CA ARG A 23 -2.09 -0.16 11.84
C ARG A 23 -1.03 0.78 11.28
N ASP A 24 -1.38 1.54 10.25
CA ASP A 24 -0.41 2.28 9.43
C ASP A 24 -0.44 3.79 9.66
N GLY A 25 -1.45 4.29 10.39
CA GLY A 25 -1.70 5.71 10.58
C GLY A 25 -2.54 6.35 9.47
N ALA A 26 -3.10 7.51 9.78
CA ALA A 26 -4.01 8.25 8.91
C ALA A 26 -3.32 9.08 7.82
N THR A 27 -2.35 8.49 7.10
CA THR A 27 -1.61 9.14 6.02
C THR A 27 -1.58 8.28 4.75
N CYS A 28 -1.62 8.94 3.59
CA CYS A 28 -1.50 8.31 2.30
C CYS A 28 -0.10 7.70 2.12
N ILE A 29 -0.02 6.40 1.86
CA ILE A 29 1.24 5.69 1.62
C ILE A 29 2.07 6.28 0.45
N TRP A 30 1.43 6.92 -0.54
CA TRP A 30 2.11 7.40 -1.75
C TRP A 30 2.52 8.87 -1.69
N CYS A 31 1.62 9.76 -1.28
CA CYS A 31 1.92 11.19 -1.26
C CYS A 31 2.31 11.73 0.12
N GLY A 32 2.11 10.95 1.19
CA GLY A 32 2.40 11.32 2.57
C GLY A 32 1.39 12.29 3.19
N ARG A 33 0.36 12.73 2.46
CA ARG A 33 -0.67 13.63 3.00
C ARG A 33 -1.54 12.92 4.03
N ALA A 34 -1.86 13.61 5.12
CA ALA A 34 -2.84 13.16 6.09
C ALA A 34 -4.23 13.06 5.45
N PHE A 35 -5.01 12.07 5.89
CA PHE A 35 -6.39 11.94 5.46
C PHE A 35 -7.26 12.94 6.23
N ALA A 36 -7.59 14.05 5.56
CA ALA A 36 -8.47 15.08 6.08
C ALA A 36 -9.13 15.84 4.91
N GLY A 37 -10.34 16.37 5.15
CA GLY A 37 -11.09 17.14 4.16
C GLY A 37 -11.22 16.42 2.82
N LEU A 38 -10.64 16.99 1.75
CA LEU A 38 -10.68 16.44 0.40
C LEU A 38 -9.79 15.20 0.19
N VAL A 39 -8.89 14.89 1.12
CA VAL A 39 -7.98 13.74 1.06
C VAL A 39 -8.64 12.51 1.69
N ALA A 40 -9.63 11.95 0.99
CA ALA A 40 -10.34 10.76 1.47
C ALA A 40 -9.47 9.49 1.36
N PRO A 41 -9.40 8.65 2.42
CA PRO A 41 -8.69 7.38 2.40
C PRO A 41 -9.44 6.34 1.55
N THR A 42 -8.67 5.48 0.90
CA THR A 42 -9.15 4.32 0.15
C THR A 42 -8.23 3.14 0.39
N THR A 43 -8.76 1.92 0.30
CA THR A 43 -7.97 0.69 0.40
C THR A 43 -7.28 0.40 -0.94
N GLU A 44 -5.96 0.39 -0.92
CA GLU A 44 -5.08 -0.03 -2.02
C GLU A 44 -4.61 -1.47 -1.84
N HIS A 45 -4.41 -2.19 -2.95
CA HIS A 45 -3.73 -3.49 -2.92
C HIS A 45 -2.28 -3.32 -3.41
N VAL A 46 -1.29 -3.58 -2.56
CA VAL A 46 0.14 -3.42 -2.92
C VAL A 46 0.53 -4.36 -4.06
N VAL A 47 0.04 -5.61 -4.03
CA VAL A 47 0.04 -6.51 -5.18
C VAL A 47 -1.34 -6.45 -5.83
N PRO A 48 -1.46 -5.93 -7.08
CA PRO A 48 -2.74 -5.84 -7.77
C PRO A 48 -3.42 -7.21 -7.91
N ARG A 49 -4.77 -7.22 -7.82
CA ARG A 49 -5.57 -8.45 -8.02
C ARG A 49 -5.33 -9.09 -9.39
N VAL A 50 -5.13 -8.27 -10.43
CA VAL A 50 -4.80 -8.74 -11.79
C VAL A 50 -3.45 -9.50 -11.86
N LYS A 51 -2.59 -9.33 -10.86
CA LYS A 51 -1.33 -10.08 -10.69
C LYS A 51 -1.45 -11.23 -9.67
N GLY A 52 -2.68 -11.58 -9.28
CA GLY A 52 -2.97 -12.64 -8.31
C GLY A 52 -2.93 -12.20 -6.85
N GLY A 53 -2.84 -10.90 -6.55
CA GLY A 53 -2.78 -10.41 -5.18
C GLY A 53 -4.05 -10.74 -4.38
N PRO A 54 -3.92 -11.34 -3.17
CA PRO A 54 -5.08 -11.72 -2.36
C PRO A 54 -5.72 -10.49 -1.70
N SER A 55 -7.01 -10.58 -1.37
CA SER A 55 -7.73 -9.53 -0.62
C SER A 55 -7.59 -9.79 0.88
N ARG A 56 -6.44 -9.40 1.44
CA ARG A 56 -6.04 -9.65 2.82
C ARG A 56 -5.41 -8.41 3.41
N LEU A 57 -5.44 -8.31 4.73
CA LEU A 57 -4.95 -7.13 5.45
C LEU A 57 -3.48 -6.83 5.14
N GLU A 58 -2.64 -7.84 4.94
CA GLU A 58 -1.21 -7.70 4.62
C GLU A 58 -0.98 -7.15 3.21
N ASN A 59 -1.92 -7.38 2.29
CA ASN A 59 -1.88 -6.83 0.94
C ASN A 59 -2.60 -5.48 0.84
N GLU A 60 -3.24 -5.01 1.90
CA GLU A 60 -4.06 -3.79 1.91
C GLU A 60 -3.34 -2.64 2.64
N VAL A 61 -3.31 -1.45 2.02
CA VAL A 61 -2.73 -0.22 2.57
C VAL A 61 -3.64 0.98 2.33
N ALA A 62 -3.47 2.07 3.09
CA ALA A 62 -4.26 3.28 2.91
C ALA A 62 -3.62 4.22 1.88
N ALA A 63 -4.37 4.58 0.85
CA ALA A 63 -3.99 5.58 -0.15
C ALA A 63 -5.12 6.56 -0.40
N CYS A 64 -4.81 7.82 -0.75
CA CYS A 64 -5.85 8.76 -1.13
C CYS A 64 -6.44 8.39 -2.50
N ARG A 65 -7.69 8.80 -2.76
CA ARG A 65 -8.40 8.52 -4.02
C ARG A 65 -7.58 8.87 -5.27
N ARG A 66 -6.91 10.03 -5.26
CA ARG A 66 -6.06 10.50 -6.35
C ARG A 66 -4.89 9.55 -6.62
N CYS A 67 -4.06 9.26 -5.61
CA CYS A 67 -2.89 8.40 -5.79
C CYS A 67 -3.26 6.97 -6.16
N ASN A 68 -4.35 6.44 -5.57
CA ASN A 68 -4.88 5.12 -5.90
C ASN A 68 -5.32 5.03 -7.37
N ALA A 69 -6.10 6.02 -7.83
CA ALA A 69 -6.54 6.09 -9.23
C ALA A 69 -5.36 6.24 -10.20
N GLU A 70 -4.41 7.13 -9.89
CA GLU A 70 -3.25 7.36 -10.75
C GLU A 70 -2.35 6.12 -10.83
N ARG A 71 -2.15 5.36 -9.73
CA ARG A 71 -1.29 4.16 -9.76
C ARG A 71 -1.81 3.11 -10.75
N GLY A 72 -3.12 2.86 -10.73
CA GLY A 72 -3.75 1.82 -11.56
C GLY A 72 -3.14 0.43 -11.31
N HIS A 73 -2.64 -0.21 -12.36
CA HIS A 73 -2.04 -1.55 -12.29
C HIS A 73 -0.51 -1.56 -12.20
N ARG A 74 0.12 -0.38 -12.03
CA ARG A 74 1.58 -0.27 -11.93
C ARG A 74 2.14 -0.98 -10.72
N GLY A 75 3.39 -1.41 -10.84
CA GLY A 75 4.09 -2.07 -9.74
C GLY A 75 4.26 -1.14 -8.55
N PRO A 76 4.15 -1.65 -7.31
CA PRO A 76 4.29 -0.79 -6.13
C PRO A 76 5.65 -0.10 -6.06
N VAL A 77 6.74 -0.78 -6.47
CA VAL A 77 8.09 -0.17 -6.45
C VAL A 77 8.27 0.84 -7.58
N GLU A 78 7.75 0.55 -8.77
CA GLU A 78 7.76 1.49 -9.90
C GLU A 78 6.99 2.78 -9.55
N TRP A 79 5.82 2.63 -8.93
CA TRP A 79 5.01 3.76 -8.51
C TRP A 79 5.64 4.53 -7.35
N LEU A 80 6.30 3.84 -6.41
CA LEU A 80 7.12 4.48 -5.38
C LEU A 80 8.17 5.41 -6.01
N GLU A 81 8.91 4.91 -7.01
CA GLU A 81 9.93 5.69 -7.73
C GLU A 81 9.33 6.91 -8.43
N GLU A 82 8.17 6.75 -9.06
CA GLU A 82 7.43 7.87 -9.66
C GLU A 82 6.98 8.91 -8.63
N CYS A 83 6.46 8.48 -7.47
CA CYS A 83 6.10 9.38 -6.38
C CYS A 83 7.31 10.21 -5.93
N LEU A 84 8.48 9.59 -5.83
CA LEU A 84 9.72 10.27 -5.46
C LEU A 84 10.19 11.26 -6.53
N ARG A 85 10.08 10.89 -7.82
CA ARG A 85 10.37 11.81 -8.94
C ARG A 85 9.47 13.05 -8.92
N ARG A 86 8.24 12.91 -8.40
CA ARG A 86 7.29 14.02 -8.21
C ARG A 86 7.50 14.83 -6.94
N ASN A 87 8.62 14.63 -6.23
CA ASN A 87 8.89 15.24 -4.93
C ASN A 87 7.83 14.92 -3.85
N TRP A 88 7.10 13.82 -3.99
CA TRP A 88 6.21 13.35 -2.93
C TRP A 88 6.99 12.61 -1.84
N ARG A 89 6.33 12.40 -0.69
CA ARG A 89 6.88 11.68 0.46
C ARG A 89 6.18 10.33 0.67
N PRO A 90 6.40 9.34 -0.21
CA PRO A 90 5.85 8.02 -0.02
C PRO A 90 6.47 7.33 1.20
N ASP A 91 5.67 6.54 1.90
CA ASP A 91 6.11 5.73 3.04
C ASP A 91 6.70 4.40 2.54
N GLU A 92 7.96 4.47 2.12
CA GLU A 92 8.73 3.33 1.63
C GLU A 92 8.85 2.22 2.68
N ALA A 93 9.00 2.60 3.96
CA ALA A 93 9.14 1.65 5.05
C ALA A 93 7.86 0.84 5.23
N ARG A 94 6.69 1.49 5.20
CA ARG A 94 5.38 0.82 5.23
C ARG A 94 5.19 -0.12 4.05
N LEU A 95 5.53 0.33 2.84
CA LEU A 95 5.45 -0.53 1.66
C LEU A 95 6.31 -1.80 1.84
N GLY A 96 7.53 -1.64 2.36
CA GLY A 96 8.42 -2.77 2.66
C GLY A 96 7.83 -3.74 3.67
N ARG A 97 7.26 -3.23 4.77
CA ARG A 97 6.58 -4.07 5.79
C ARG A 97 5.40 -4.83 5.21
N SER A 98 4.53 -4.18 4.43
CA SER A 98 3.36 -4.84 3.82
C SER A 98 3.77 -5.94 2.84
N LEU A 99 4.75 -5.69 1.97
CA LEU A 99 5.24 -6.72 1.02
C LEU A 99 5.89 -7.89 1.75
N ALA A 100 6.65 -7.64 2.83
CA ALA A 100 7.27 -8.70 3.62
C ALA A 100 6.22 -9.54 4.36
N ALA A 101 5.28 -8.91 5.05
CA ALA A 101 4.19 -9.60 5.74
C ALA A 101 3.35 -10.46 4.79
N LEU A 102 3.04 -9.93 3.59
CA LEU A 102 2.34 -10.70 2.57
C LEU A 102 3.15 -11.92 2.11
N ALA A 103 4.47 -11.79 1.97
CA ALA A 103 5.32 -12.90 1.56
C ALA A 103 5.36 -14.01 2.63
N GLU A 104 5.40 -13.65 3.91
CA GLU A 104 5.34 -14.58 5.03
C GLU A 104 4.01 -15.34 5.06
N VAL A 105 2.89 -14.64 4.89
CA VAL A 105 1.56 -15.27 4.81
C VAL A 105 1.48 -16.25 3.64
N ILE A 106 1.96 -15.85 2.45
CA ILE A 106 1.97 -16.71 1.26
C ILE A 106 2.88 -17.94 1.46
N ALA A 107 4.02 -17.76 2.12
CA ALA A 107 4.94 -18.85 2.41
C ALA A 107 4.33 -19.86 3.39
N ARG A 108 3.61 -19.38 4.41
CA ARG A 108 2.96 -20.20 5.43
C ARG A 108 1.74 -20.96 4.89
N GLU A 109 0.90 -20.30 4.10
CA GLU A 109 -0.39 -20.87 3.68
C GLU A 109 -0.35 -21.56 2.30
N GLY A 110 0.64 -21.26 1.47
CA GLY A 110 0.72 -21.77 0.10
C GLY A 110 -0.37 -21.22 -0.82
N GLY A 111 -0.63 -21.92 -1.93
CA GLY A 111 -1.74 -21.63 -2.86
C GLY A 111 -1.61 -20.40 -3.78
N GLN A 112 -0.84 -19.38 -3.41
CA GLN A 112 -0.71 -18.12 -4.17
C GLN A 112 0.36 -18.18 -5.29
N ARG A 113 0.30 -19.23 -6.12
CA ARG A 113 1.29 -19.54 -7.18
C ARG A 113 1.50 -18.37 -8.17
N ARG A 114 0.45 -17.59 -8.45
CA ARG A 114 0.51 -16.44 -9.38
C ARG A 114 1.10 -15.17 -8.74
N ALA A 115 0.82 -14.92 -7.47
CA ALA A 115 1.30 -13.72 -6.78
C ALA A 115 2.77 -13.81 -6.36
N ARG A 116 3.23 -15.01 -5.99
CA ARG A 116 4.56 -15.22 -5.39
C ARG A 116 5.72 -14.70 -6.27
N PRO A 117 5.85 -15.06 -7.56
CA PRO A 117 6.96 -14.57 -8.38
C PRO A 117 6.96 -13.05 -8.53
N TYR A 118 5.76 -12.45 -8.62
CA TYR A 118 5.60 -11.00 -8.70
C TYR A 118 6.02 -10.32 -7.40
N LEU A 119 5.54 -10.83 -6.26
CA LEU A 119 5.89 -10.33 -4.94
C LEU A 119 7.40 -10.40 -4.68
N ASP A 120 8.02 -11.55 -4.97
CA ASP A 120 9.46 -11.74 -4.83
C ASP A 120 10.25 -10.75 -5.71
N ALA A 121 9.77 -10.49 -6.92
CA ALA A 121 10.36 -9.50 -7.81
C ALA A 121 10.26 -8.07 -7.23
N GLN A 122 9.10 -7.69 -6.68
CA GLN A 122 8.92 -6.38 -6.03
C GLN A 122 9.82 -6.24 -4.80
N LEU A 123 9.89 -7.26 -3.93
CA LEU A 123 10.79 -7.26 -2.77
C LEU A 123 12.26 -7.12 -3.16
N ARG A 124 12.71 -7.84 -4.20
CA ARG A 124 14.08 -7.69 -4.73
C ARG A 124 14.35 -6.28 -5.25
N ARG A 125 13.42 -5.70 -6.02
CA ARG A 125 13.55 -4.32 -6.53
C ARG A 125 13.65 -3.31 -5.39
N LEU A 126 12.75 -3.41 -4.39
CA LEU A 126 12.75 -2.53 -3.23
C LEU A 126 14.05 -2.63 -2.44
N ARG A 127 14.55 -3.84 -2.17
CA ARG A 127 15.83 -4.06 -1.48
C ARG A 127 17.02 -3.45 -2.24
N ARG A 128 17.07 -3.60 -3.57
CA ARG A 128 18.11 -2.98 -4.40
C ARG A 128 18.06 -1.47 -4.32
N ARG A 129 16.86 -0.88 -4.37
CA ARG A 129 16.65 0.56 -4.23
C ARG A 129 17.13 1.08 -2.87
N VAL A 130 16.71 0.43 -1.78
CA VAL A 130 17.11 0.81 -0.41
C VAL A 130 18.62 0.71 -0.22
N ARG A 131 19.28 -0.27 -0.85
CA ARG A 131 20.75 -0.40 -0.81
C ARG A 131 21.44 0.67 -1.65
N GLY A 132 21.02 0.87 -2.90
CA GLY A 132 21.59 1.88 -3.80
C GLY A 132 21.34 3.32 -3.37
N GLY A 133 20.24 3.59 -2.66
CA GLY A 133 19.93 4.90 -2.09
C GLY A 133 20.79 5.27 -0.86
N ARG A 134 21.34 4.29 -0.14
CA ARG A 134 22.29 4.53 0.97
C ARG A 134 23.70 4.85 0.48
N SER A 135 23.99 4.65 -0.80
CA SER A 135 25.33 4.83 -1.40
C SER A 135 25.61 6.22 -1.95
N ARG A 136 24.67 7.18 -1.89
CA ARG A 136 24.91 8.57 -2.31
C ARG A 136 25.13 9.45 -1.08
N PRO A 137 26.39 9.76 -0.70
CA PRO A 137 26.61 10.89 0.18
C PRO A 137 26.06 12.12 -0.54
N ARG A 138 25.21 12.89 0.14
CA ARG A 138 24.86 14.24 -0.30
C ARG A 138 26.13 15.08 -0.10
N VAL A 139 26.99 15.11 -1.10
CA VAL A 139 28.02 16.16 -1.17
C VAL A 139 27.28 17.45 -1.48
N GLY A 140 27.13 18.29 -0.46
CA GLY A 140 26.71 19.68 -0.63
C GLY A 140 27.91 20.46 -1.14
N SER A 141 27.67 21.31 -2.13
CA SER A 141 28.52 22.42 -2.53
C SER A 141 27.72 23.70 -2.34
#